data_AF-A0A9X1XXG4-F1
#
_entry.id   AF-A0A9X1XXG4-F1
#
_cell.length_a   1.000
_cell.length_b   1.000
_cell.length_c   1.000
_cell.angle_alpha   90.00
_cell.angle_beta   90.00
_cell.angle_gamma   90.00
#
_symmetry.space_group_name_H-M   'P 1'
#
loop_
_entity.id
_entity.type
_entity.pdbx_description
1 polymer ?
#
loop_
_entity_poly.entity_id
_entity_poly.type
_entity_poly.pdbx_seq_one_letter_code
_entity_poly.pdbx_strand_id
1 'polypeptide(L)'
;MQDEYARKLEDQKNLFRQLGIKLDALSIHEKDFDAKMRGYDKEEVDRFLDDIIVDYERFYDIITDLLDKYKEIQRRQAYWEEEKKVMAARKPQFDLENAVDRRLVEDGIRQMERSLEQFKLHLRGER
;
A
#
# COMPACT_ATOMS: atom_id res chain seq x y z
N MET A 1 27.60 2.72 20.35
CA MET A 1 26.45 2.92 21.26
C MET A 1 26.07 4.39 21.37
N GLN A 2 26.97 5.29 21.77
CA GLN A 2 26.64 6.72 21.88
C GLN A 2 26.29 7.37 20.52
N ASP A 3 27.02 7.02 19.45
CA ASP A 3 26.77 7.53 18.08
C ASP A 3 25.44 7.05 17.45
N GLU A 4 24.89 5.95 17.95
CA GLU A 4 23.66 5.35 17.43
C GLU A 4 22.44 6.00 18.09
N TYR A 5 22.55 6.28 19.39
CA TYR A 5 21.56 7.05 20.13
C TYR A 5 21.45 8.49 19.62
N ALA A 6 22.58 9.15 19.35
CA ALA A 6 22.60 10.50 18.81
C ALA A 6 21.91 10.57 17.43
N ARG A 7 22.16 9.59 16.55
CA ARG A 7 21.49 9.48 15.26
C ARG A 7 19.98 9.28 15.40
N LYS A 8 19.55 8.37 16.29
CA LYS A 8 18.12 8.14 16.54
C LYS A 8 17.40 9.42 17.00
N LEU A 9 18.04 10.23 17.85
CA LEU A 9 17.50 11.51 18.29
C LEU A 9 17.41 12.53 17.16
N GLU A 10 18.39 12.57 16.27
CA GLU A 10 18.38 13.46 15.10
C GLU A 10 17.30 13.06 14.10
N ASP A 11 17.14 11.76 13.84
CA ASP A 11 16.06 11.22 13.01
C ASP A 11 14.69 11.55 13.59
N GLN A 12 14.52 11.38 14.91
CA GLN A 12 13.30 11.78 15.63
C GLN A 12 12.99 13.27 15.48
N LYS A 13 13.98 14.14 15.72
CA LYS A 13 13.83 15.60 15.56
C LYS A 13 13.44 15.99 14.14
N ASN A 14 14.09 15.39 13.14
CA ASN A 14 13.81 15.68 11.74
C ASN A 14 12.41 15.20 11.33
N LEU A 15 12.01 14.00 11.77
CA LEU A 15 10.69 13.45 11.52
C LEU A 15 9.59 14.34 12.12
N PHE A 16 9.74 14.74 13.39
CA PHE A 16 8.75 15.58 14.06
C PHE A 16 8.63 16.94 13.40
N ARG A 17 9.75 17.55 12.98
CA ARG A 17 9.73 18.81 12.23
C ARG A 17 8.96 18.69 10.91
N GLN A 18 9.17 17.60 10.16
CA GLN A 18 8.45 17.36 8.90
C GLN A 18 6.94 17.20 9.10
N LEU A 19 6.53 16.59 10.22
CA LEU A 19 5.13 16.40 10.59
C LEU A 19 4.50 17.63 11.27
N GLY A 20 5.25 18.70 11.49
CA GLY A 20 4.79 19.90 12.20
C GLY A 20 4.63 19.73 13.70
N ILE A 21 5.23 18.67 14.29
CA ILE A 21 5.26 18.41 15.73
C ILE A 21 6.38 19.25 16.35
N LYS A 22 6.04 19.99 17.41
CA LYS A 22 6.93 20.99 18.02
C LYS A 22 7.73 20.50 19.23
N LEU A 23 7.28 19.43 19.87
CA LEU A 23 7.89 18.89 21.09
C LEU A 23 8.40 17.48 20.81
N ASP A 24 9.55 17.14 21.40
CA ASP A 24 10.09 15.80 21.46
C ASP A 24 10.37 15.42 22.93
N ALA A 25 10.58 14.12 23.18
CA ALA A 25 10.81 13.61 24.54
C ALA A 25 11.99 14.32 25.23
N LEU A 26 13.07 14.58 24.50
CA LEU A 26 14.25 15.28 25.01
C LEU A 26 13.95 16.74 25.40
N SER A 27 13.23 17.48 24.56
CA SER A 27 12.88 18.88 24.78
C SER A 27 11.91 19.05 25.95
N ILE A 28 11.09 18.03 26.22
CA ILE A 28 10.20 17.99 27.40
C ILE A 28 11.02 17.69 28.65
N HIS A 29 11.96 16.74 28.58
CA HIS A 29 12.85 16.40 29.68
C HIS A 29 13.78 17.56 30.08
N GLU A 30 14.33 18.30 29.11
CA GLU A 30 15.20 19.46 29.33
C GLU A 30 14.42 20.74 29.68
N LYS A 31 13.09 20.66 29.82
CA LYS A 31 12.25 21.84 30.04
C LYS A 31 12.24 22.28 31.50
N ASP A 32 12.90 23.39 31.78
CA ASP A 32 12.75 24.10 33.05
C ASP A 32 11.64 25.16 33.01
N PHE A 33 10.89 25.26 34.12
CA PHE A 33 9.83 26.24 34.33
C PHE A 33 10.20 27.23 35.45
N ASP A 34 9.93 28.52 35.22
CA ASP A 34 10.13 29.55 36.23
C ASP A 34 9.17 29.37 37.42
N ALA A 35 9.71 29.31 38.64
CA ALA A 35 8.91 29.25 39.84
C ALA A 35 8.30 30.63 40.18
N LYS A 36 6.99 30.66 40.44
CA LYS A 36 6.26 31.86 40.89
C LYS A 36 5.56 31.60 42.22
N MET A 37 5.32 32.66 42.99
CA MET A 37 4.71 32.58 44.33
C MET A 37 3.33 31.90 44.37
N ARG A 38 2.63 31.84 43.22
CA ARG A 38 1.48 30.97 42.98
C ARG A 38 1.74 30.20 41.68
N GLY A 39 1.77 28.89 41.76
CA GLY A 39 2.02 27.99 40.64
C GLY A 39 1.62 26.57 40.98
N TYR A 40 1.77 25.67 40.00
CA TYR A 40 1.60 24.24 40.20
C TYR A 40 2.74 23.68 41.06
N ASP A 41 2.45 22.58 41.77
CA ASP A 41 3.47 21.86 42.51
C ASP A 41 4.49 21.26 41.54
N LYS A 42 5.78 21.44 41.82
CA LYS A 42 6.85 21.00 40.92
C LYS A 42 6.83 19.48 40.74
N GLU A 43 6.65 18.72 41.82
CA GLU A 43 6.66 17.26 41.74
C GLU A 43 5.45 16.71 41.00
N GLU A 44 4.29 17.36 41.13
CA GLU A 44 3.11 17.00 40.35
C GLU A 44 3.30 17.25 38.85
N VAL A 45 3.90 18.40 38.49
CA VAL A 45 4.26 18.71 37.11
C VAL A 45 5.29 17.72 36.57
N ASP A 46 6.37 17.44 37.32
CA ASP A 46 7.43 16.53 36.89
C ASP A 46 6.86 15.12 36.63
N ARG A 47 6.03 14.58 37.54
CA ARG A 47 5.36 13.28 37.33
C ARG A 47 4.49 13.26 36.07
N PHE A 48 3.78 14.34 35.80
CA PHE A 48 2.95 14.44 34.60
C PHE A 48 3.80 14.55 33.33
N LEU A 49 4.94 15.25 33.38
CA LEU A 49 5.86 15.35 32.26
C LEU A 49 6.57 14.02 31.99
N ASP A 50 6.87 13.22 33.00
CA ASP A 50 7.41 11.86 32.84
C ASP A 50 6.46 10.97 32.02
N ASP A 51 5.16 11.01 32.32
CA ASP A 51 4.14 10.27 31.55
C ASP A 51 4.07 10.77 30.10
N ILE A 52 4.12 12.09 29.90
CA ILE A 52 4.12 12.68 28.55
C ILE A 52 5.39 12.28 27.77
N ILE A 53 6.56 12.24 28.41
CA ILE A 53 7.81 11.83 27.77
C ILE A 53 7.66 10.41 27.21
N VAL A 54 7.13 9.48 28.01
CA VAL A 54 6.88 8.09 27.58
C VAL A 54 5.92 8.02 26.40
N ASP A 55 4.86 8.82 26.40
CA ASP A 55 3.91 8.86 25.29
C ASP A 55 4.55 9.43 24.01
N TYR A 56 5.40 10.44 24.11
CA TYR A 56 6.12 11.00 22.96
C TYR A 56 7.14 10.01 22.37
N GLU A 57 7.78 9.18 23.21
CA GLU A 57 8.60 8.06 22.73
C GLU A 57 7.75 7.01 22.00
N ARG A 58 6.60 6.63 22.56
CA ARG A 58 5.66 5.70 21.92
C ARG A 58 5.12 6.23 20.60
N PHE A 59 4.77 7.52 20.52
CA PHE A 59 4.32 8.13 19.27
C PHE A 59 5.41 8.07 18.20
N TYR A 60 6.67 8.32 18.57
CA TYR A 60 7.78 8.20 17.63
C TYR A 60 7.88 6.78 17.04
N ASP A 61 7.83 5.75 17.90
CA ASP A 61 7.93 4.35 17.46
C ASP A 61 6.75 3.97 16.54
N ILE A 62 5.52 4.37 16.90
CA ILE A 62 4.31 4.12 16.10
C ILE A 62 4.39 4.82 14.74
N ILE A 63 4.78 6.09 14.71
CA ILE A 63 4.89 6.86 13.47
C ILE A 63 5.93 6.22 12.55
N THR A 64 7.08 5.82 13.10
CA THR A 64 8.16 5.18 12.33
C THR A 64 7.69 3.86 11.73
N ASP A 65 7.05 2.99 12.53
CA ASP A 65 6.49 1.72 12.05
C ASP A 65 5.44 1.93 10.95
N LEU A 66 4.56 2.92 11.11
CA LEU A 66 3.56 3.28 10.08
C LEU A 66 4.21 3.78 8.79
N LEU A 67 5.24 4.62 8.88
CA LEU A 67 5.95 5.13 7.71
C LEU A 67 6.69 4.01 6.97
N ASP A 68 7.26 3.05 7.69
CA ASP A 68 7.94 1.91 7.08
C ASP A 68 6.94 0.98 6.38
N LYS A 69 5.80 0.70 7.01
CA LYS A 69 4.68 -0.03 6.37
C LYS A 69 4.16 0.70 5.14
N TYR A 70 4.00 2.02 5.21
CA TYR A 70 3.58 2.83 4.08
C TYR A 70 4.58 2.72 2.92
N LYS A 71 5.89 2.84 3.18
CA LYS A 71 6.94 2.67 2.17
C LYS A 71 6.96 1.26 1.59
N GLU A 72 6.70 0.22 2.38
CA GLU A 72 6.60 -1.15 1.88
C GLU A 72 5.42 -1.31 0.92
N ILE A 73 4.25 -0.80 1.30
CA ILE A 73 3.05 -0.84 0.46
C ILE A 73 3.29 -0.08 -0.86
N GLN A 74 3.88 1.11 -0.80
CA GLN A 74 4.22 1.90 -1.99
C GLN A 74 5.18 1.15 -2.93
N ARG A 75 6.22 0.51 -2.39
CA ARG A 75 7.14 -0.33 -3.19
C ARG A 75 6.42 -1.50 -3.84
N ARG A 76 5.53 -2.17 -3.10
CA ARG A 76 4.73 -3.28 -3.62
C ARG A 76 3.78 -2.82 -4.73
N GLN A 77 3.15 -1.65 -4.58
CA GLN A 77 2.31 -1.07 -5.62
C GLN A 77 3.11 -0.73 -6.89
N ALA A 78 4.26 -0.10 -6.75
CA ALA A 78 5.14 0.21 -7.87
C ALA A 78 5.55 -1.06 -8.64
N TYR A 79 5.92 -2.13 -7.90
CA TYR A 79 6.23 -3.43 -8.50
C TYR A 79 5.04 -4.00 -9.30
N TRP A 80 3.84 -4.01 -8.72
CA TRP A 80 2.65 -4.48 -9.42
C TRP A 80 2.30 -3.64 -10.66
N GLU A 81 2.53 -2.33 -10.62
CA GLU A 81 2.33 -1.45 -11.77
C GLU A 81 3.34 -1.73 -12.88
N GLU A 82 4.60 -1.97 -12.54
CA GLU A 82 5.64 -2.37 -13.49
C GLU A 82 5.32 -3.73 -14.11
N GLU A 83 4.95 -4.72 -13.31
CA GLU A 83 4.52 -6.03 -13.82
C GLU A 83 3.32 -5.90 -14.76
N LYS A 84 2.30 -5.11 -14.39
CA LYS A 84 1.15 -4.85 -15.26
C LYS A 84 1.56 -4.17 -16.56
N LYS A 85 2.48 -3.21 -16.54
CA LYS A 85 3.00 -2.55 -17.74
C LYS A 85 3.77 -3.53 -18.62
N VAL A 86 4.60 -4.40 -18.05
CA VAL A 86 5.33 -5.44 -18.78
C VAL A 86 4.36 -6.46 -19.38
N MET A 87 3.33 -6.88 -18.64
CA MET A 87 2.29 -7.78 -19.14
C MET A 87 1.42 -7.13 -20.23
N ALA A 88 1.12 -5.83 -20.12
CA ALA A 88 0.37 -5.10 -21.16
C ALA A 88 1.23 -4.84 -22.41
N ALA A 89 2.54 -4.62 -22.25
CA ALA A 89 3.49 -4.47 -23.34
C ALA A 89 3.77 -5.81 -24.04
N ARG A 90 3.72 -6.92 -23.30
CA ARG A 90 3.51 -8.27 -23.84
C ARG A 90 2.06 -8.40 -24.30
N LYS A 91 1.66 -7.66 -25.35
CA LYS A 91 0.48 -8.08 -26.12
C LYS A 91 0.64 -9.57 -26.39
N PRO A 92 -0.37 -10.43 -26.14
CA PRO A 92 -0.33 -11.76 -26.72
C PRO A 92 -0.22 -11.51 -28.22
N GLN A 93 0.92 -11.90 -28.79
CA GLN A 93 1.11 -12.00 -30.21
C GLN A 93 0.24 -13.19 -30.63
N PHE A 94 -1.08 -12.97 -30.63
CA PHE A 94 -1.98 -13.81 -31.39
C PHE A 94 -1.55 -13.56 -32.83
N ASP A 95 -0.91 -14.57 -33.42
CA ASP A 95 -0.64 -14.62 -34.85
C ASP A 95 -1.97 -14.50 -35.59
N LEU A 96 -2.35 -13.27 -35.92
CA LEU A 96 -3.53 -12.97 -36.74
C LEU A 96 -3.40 -13.55 -38.15
N GLU A 97 -2.22 -14.04 -38.54
CA GLU A 97 -1.98 -14.74 -39.79
C GLU A 97 -2.76 -16.06 -39.89
N ASN A 98 -3.08 -16.69 -38.75
CA ASN A 98 -3.89 -17.92 -38.68
C ASN A 98 -5.19 -17.73 -37.88
N ALA A 99 -5.60 -16.49 -37.64
CA ALA A 99 -6.88 -16.23 -36.97
C ALA A 99 -8.02 -16.63 -37.92
N VAL A 100 -8.67 -17.76 -37.61
CA VAL A 100 -9.86 -18.20 -38.34
C VAL A 100 -10.96 -17.14 -38.12
N ASP A 101 -11.45 -16.54 -39.22
CA ASP A 101 -12.50 -15.54 -39.14
C ASP A 101 -13.74 -16.15 -38.46
N ARG A 102 -14.11 -15.56 -37.32
CA ARG A 102 -15.24 -16.01 -36.50
C ARG A 102 -16.54 -16.10 -37.31
N ARG A 103 -16.74 -15.23 -38.31
CA ARG A 103 -17.94 -15.24 -39.16
C ARG A 103 -17.99 -16.47 -40.06
N LEU A 104 -16.85 -16.85 -40.65
CA LEU A 104 -16.73 -18.06 -41.47
C LEU A 104 -17.00 -19.32 -40.64
N VAL A 105 -16.53 -19.38 -39.40
CA VAL A 105 -16.81 -20.50 -38.49
C VAL A 105 -18.29 -20.58 -38.16
N GLU A 106 -18.91 -19.45 -37.82
CA GLU A 106 -20.35 -19.40 -37.49
C GLU A 106 -21.22 -19.80 -38.70
N ASP A 107 -20.87 -19.36 -39.91
CA ASP A 107 -21.58 -19.72 -41.14
C ASP A 107 -21.39 -21.20 -41.50
N GLY A 108 -20.19 -21.74 -41.33
CA GLY A 108 -19.88 -23.15 -41.54
C GLY A 108 -20.65 -24.06 -40.56
N ILE A 109 -20.71 -23.68 -39.28
CA ILE A 109 -21.50 -24.39 -38.27
C ILE A 109 -22.98 -24.38 -38.66
N ARG A 110 -23.54 -23.22 -39.01
CA ARG A 110 -24.94 -23.11 -39.45
C ARG A 110 -25.24 -23.94 -40.69
N GLN A 111 -24.31 -24.06 -41.62
CA GLN A 111 -24.48 -24.91 -42.80
C GLN A 111 -24.50 -26.39 -42.42
N MET A 112 -23.56 -26.83 -41.56
CA MET A 112 -23.51 -28.20 -41.09
C MET A 112 -24.76 -28.57 -40.28
N GLU A 113 -25.26 -27.67 -39.44
CA GLU A 113 -26.51 -27.86 -38.70
C GLU A 113 -27.71 -28.07 -39.65
N ARG A 114 -27.82 -27.25 -40.70
CA ARG A 114 -28.88 -27.44 -41.72
C ARG A 114 -28.74 -28.77 -42.45
N SER A 115 -27.53 -29.16 -42.84
CA SER A 115 -27.29 -30.45 -43.51
C SER A 115 -27.59 -31.63 -42.59
N LEU A 116 -27.23 -31.54 -41.30
CA LEU A 116 -27.55 -32.55 -40.30
C LEU A 116 -29.07 -32.68 -40.08
N GLU A 117 -29.80 -31.57 -40.02
CA GLU A 117 -31.26 -31.61 -39.87
C GLU A 117 -31.95 -32.22 -41.10
N GLN A 118 -31.49 -31.89 -42.31
CA GLN A 118 -32.01 -32.52 -43.54
C GLN A 118 -31.74 -34.03 -43.58
N PHE A 119 -30.56 -34.45 -43.12
CA PHE A 119 -30.20 -35.88 -43.08
C PHE A 119 -30.98 -36.63 -41.99
N LYS A 120 -31.18 -36.02 -40.82
CA LYS A 120 -32.05 -36.57 -39.77
C LYS A 120 -33.49 -36.74 -40.25
N LEU A 121 -34.03 -35.77 -41.01
CA LEU A 121 -35.38 -35.86 -41.56
C LEU A 121 -35.52 -37.01 -42.56
N HIS A 122 -34.53 -37.22 -43.44
CA HIS A 122 -34.50 -38.38 -44.34
C HIS A 122 -34.49 -39.71 -43.57
N LEU A 123 -33.62 -39.84 -42.56
CA LEU A 123 -33.55 -41.05 -41.72
C LEU A 123 -34.82 -41.30 -40.90
N ARG A 124 -35.60 -40.25 -40.60
CA ARG A 124 -36.87 -40.36 -39.87
C ARG A 124 -38.07 -40.67 -40.78
N GLY A 125 -37.94 -40.45 -42.10
CA GLY A 125 -38.94 -40.77 -43.12
C GLY A 125 -38.84 -42.19 -43.69
N GLU A 126 -37.73 -42.90 -43.47
CA GLU A 126 -37.52 -44.31 -43.88
C GLU A 126 -37.90 -45.35 -42.79
N ARG A 127 -38.79 -45.01 -41.85
CA ARG A 127 -39.38 -45.96 -40.90
C ARG A 127 -40.90 -46.00 -40.96
#